data_AF-A0AA39IWU3-F1
#
_entry.id   AF-A0AA39IWU3-F1
#
_cell.length_a   1.000
_cell.length_b   1.000
_cell.length_c   1.000
_cell.angle_alpha   90.00
_cell.angle_beta   90.00
_cell.angle_gamma   90.00
#
_symmetry.space_group_name_H-M   'P 1'
#
loop_
_entity.id
_entity.type
_entity.pdbx_description
1 polymer ?
#
loop_
_entity_poly.entity_id
_entity_poly.type
_entity_poly.pdbx_seq_one_letter_code
_entity_poly.pdbx_strand_id
1 'polypeptide(L)'
;MVKKPVWALIDSDRRKKVPPSPWLTKHRLVLPIFATSPDKDRYDWLTRRNGVTFVMDPWTYQELLLSVRLLGNTQILQNLYESRLPQAVYVCGPVIRDINTFVLSELPTPITVRIDAALDSSSFRDLAKLFLTYNSSCVQESHSVILMRRRLTTDPLSGDEILLDFRSGYVAEHAWSRIWELEHDESLKYFALFGQHAALSIASGWAFENIAHRYMCQITPTRPNLPPMHSLVYSAGPTFTKIIGSTPSYFLPIHNKVRTPIFYSMASEVKLDVSAYYIPRRTNNPLFDALFFGPNIIPAMDASSVSSPFALYVLQMSTATVHGGSDKGVDIICDILRANPSIEPIFVLVVPDSAPHTWRMPSGWYSKCQGLVFCQEVPLAFAQSAPHNNT
;
A
#
# COMPACT_ATOMS: atom_id res chain seq x y z
N MET A 1 39.39 -25.15 -0.60
CA MET A 1 38.26 -24.37 -0.05
C MET A 1 38.19 -23.03 -0.76
N VAL A 2 37.18 -22.80 -1.60
CA VAL A 2 36.93 -21.48 -2.20
C VAL A 2 36.44 -20.56 -1.08
N LYS A 3 37.24 -19.56 -0.69
CA LYS A 3 36.83 -18.58 0.33
C LYS A 3 35.74 -17.70 -0.29
N LYS A 4 34.58 -17.62 0.38
CA LYS A 4 33.48 -16.73 -0.04
C LYS A 4 33.96 -15.27 0.02
N PRO A 5 33.65 -14.44 -1.00
CA PRO A 5 34.01 -13.03 -0.98
C PRO A 5 33.32 -12.33 0.20
N VAL A 6 34.06 -11.45 0.88
CA VAL A 6 33.52 -10.61 1.96
C VAL A 6 33.12 -9.27 1.36
N TRP A 7 31.85 -8.93 1.54
CA TRP A 7 31.30 -7.65 1.11
C TRP A 7 31.46 -6.67 2.28
N ALA A 8 32.09 -5.52 2.04
CA ALA A 8 32.26 -4.48 3.04
C ALA A 8 31.58 -3.21 2.54
N LEU A 9 30.57 -2.77 3.29
CA LEU A 9 29.92 -1.48 3.10
C LEU A 9 30.77 -0.41 3.79
N ILE A 10 31.31 0.53 3.02
CA ILE A 10 32.16 1.59 3.55
C ILE A 10 31.41 2.91 3.39
N ASP A 11 30.84 3.42 4.49
CA ASP A 11 30.41 4.82 4.57
C ASP A 11 31.60 5.66 5.03
N SER A 12 31.99 6.64 4.21
CA SER A 12 33.05 7.57 4.60
C SER A 12 32.56 8.48 5.74
N ASP A 13 33.46 9.24 6.38
CA ASP A 13 33.05 10.33 7.28
C ASP A 13 32.34 11.41 6.46
N ARG A 14 31.22 11.95 6.95
CA ARG A 14 30.49 13.06 6.30
C ARG A 14 31.35 14.31 6.11
N ARG A 15 32.38 14.48 6.94
CA ARG A 15 33.30 15.62 6.88
C ARG A 15 34.45 15.44 5.90
N LYS A 16 34.59 14.28 5.25
CA LYS A 16 35.75 13.94 4.42
C LYS A 16 35.34 13.78 2.95
N LYS A 17 35.86 14.66 2.09
CA LYS A 17 35.76 14.59 0.61
C LYS A 17 36.90 13.79 -0.04
N VAL A 18 37.58 12.94 0.72
CA VAL A 18 38.74 12.16 0.25
C VAL A 18 38.35 10.69 0.03
N PRO A 19 38.96 10.00 -0.94
CA PRO A 19 38.75 8.57 -1.11
C PRO A 19 39.15 7.83 0.19
N PRO A 20 38.43 6.75 0.57
CA PRO A 20 38.84 5.88 1.66
C PRO A 20 40.20 5.26 1.34
N SER A 21 40.87 4.87 2.41
CA SER A 21 42.28 4.55 2.36
C SER A 21 42.57 3.39 1.39
N PRO A 22 43.66 3.45 0.60
CA PRO A 22 43.99 2.45 -0.43
C PRO A 22 44.14 1.01 0.06
N TRP A 23 44.30 0.78 1.38
CA TRP A 23 44.39 -0.58 1.91
C TRP A 23 43.06 -1.35 1.81
N LEU A 24 41.91 -0.64 1.84
CA LEU A 24 40.58 -1.24 1.67
C LEU A 24 40.35 -1.73 0.23
N THR A 25 40.93 -1.04 -0.76
CA THR A 25 40.79 -1.39 -2.19
C THR A 25 41.83 -2.38 -2.68
N LYS A 26 42.92 -2.61 -1.92
CA LYS A 26 43.99 -3.56 -2.26
C LYS A 26 43.75 -4.98 -1.74
N HIS A 27 42.75 -5.21 -0.89
CA HIS A 27 42.51 -6.50 -0.28
C HIS A 27 41.80 -7.46 -1.24
N ARG A 28 42.48 -8.55 -1.65
CA ARG A 28 42.01 -9.48 -2.70
C ARG A 28 40.69 -10.23 -2.40
N LEU A 29 40.25 -10.26 -1.15
CA LEU A 29 39.01 -10.94 -0.72
C LEU A 29 37.87 -9.97 -0.37
N VAL A 30 38.12 -8.66 -0.42
CA VAL A 30 37.12 -7.64 -0.09
C VAL A 30 36.79 -6.89 -1.36
N LEU A 31 35.51 -6.93 -1.73
CA LEU A 31 34.97 -6.04 -2.77
C LEU A 31 34.37 -4.82 -2.05
N PRO A 32 35.04 -3.65 -2.06
CA PRO A 32 34.53 -2.47 -1.39
C PRO A 32 33.32 -1.92 -2.14
N ILE A 33 32.15 -1.91 -1.49
CA ILE A 33 30.98 -1.17 -1.96
C ILE A 33 31.00 0.20 -1.27
N PHE A 34 31.10 1.24 -2.08
CA PHE A 34 30.95 2.62 -1.67
C PHE A 34 29.47 2.96 -1.76
N ALA A 35 28.76 2.89 -0.64
CA ALA A 35 27.38 3.35 -0.60
C ALA A 35 27.35 4.87 -0.44
N THR A 36 26.56 5.51 -1.29
CA THR A 36 26.51 6.96 -1.42
C THR A 36 25.58 7.57 -0.37
N SER A 37 26.12 8.52 0.39
CA SER A 37 25.32 9.67 0.84
C SER A 37 24.69 10.33 -0.40
N PRO A 38 23.46 10.85 -0.35
CA PRO A 38 22.81 11.52 -1.50
C PRO A 38 23.54 12.80 -1.96
N ASP A 39 24.58 13.22 -1.24
CA ASP A 39 25.44 14.36 -1.54
C ASP A 39 26.42 14.03 -2.70
N LYS A 40 26.13 14.55 -3.90
CA LYS A 40 26.94 14.35 -5.11
C LYS A 40 28.35 14.92 -4.97
N ASP A 41 28.49 16.07 -4.31
CA ASP A 41 29.75 16.80 -4.12
C ASP A 41 30.75 16.05 -3.23
N ARG A 42 30.29 14.99 -2.57
CA ARG A 42 31.12 14.08 -1.77
C ARG A 42 32.00 13.18 -2.63
N TYR A 43 31.60 12.95 -3.88
CA TYR A 43 32.17 11.96 -4.77
C TYR A 43 32.77 12.57 -6.05
N ASP A 44 33.01 13.88 -6.08
CA ASP A 44 33.63 14.60 -7.21
C ASP A 44 35.01 14.03 -7.63
N TRP A 45 35.68 13.32 -6.72
CA TRP A 45 36.94 12.61 -6.98
C TRP A 45 36.77 11.33 -7.83
N LEU A 46 35.55 10.81 -7.99
CA LEU A 46 35.23 9.71 -8.91
C LEU A 46 35.14 10.25 -10.35
N THR A 47 36.30 10.39 -10.98
CA THR A 47 36.44 10.95 -12.34
C THR A 47 35.84 10.09 -13.46
N ARG A 48 35.49 8.83 -13.18
CA ARG A 48 34.96 7.88 -14.18
C ARG A 48 34.06 6.85 -13.53
N ARG A 49 32.76 7.09 -13.52
CA ARG A 49 31.67 6.10 -13.64
C ARG A 49 30.33 6.83 -13.52
N ASN A 50 29.39 6.49 -14.39
CA ASN A 50 27.98 6.70 -14.06
C ASN A 50 27.72 5.91 -12.78
N GLY A 51 27.34 6.60 -11.70
CA GLY A 51 26.97 5.95 -10.45
C GLY A 51 25.88 4.92 -10.73
N VAL A 52 26.07 3.69 -10.24
CA VAL A 52 25.02 2.68 -10.28
C VAL A 52 24.26 2.78 -8.98
N THR A 53 22.98 3.12 -9.06
CA THR A 53 22.09 3.10 -7.91
C THR A 53 21.65 1.67 -7.66
N PHE A 54 21.93 1.16 -6.47
CA PHE A 54 21.39 -0.11 -6.00
C PHE A 54 20.31 0.18 -4.97
N VAL A 55 19.09 -0.29 -5.22
CA VAL A 55 18.03 -0.29 -4.23
C VAL A 55 18.20 -1.56 -3.40
N MET A 56 18.18 -1.43 -2.08
CA MET A 56 18.08 -2.56 -1.16
C MET A 56 16.66 -2.64 -0.63
N ASP A 57 16.19 -3.86 -0.34
CA ASP A 57 14.91 -3.99 0.33
C ASP A 57 14.95 -3.35 1.72
N PRO A 58 13.83 -2.73 2.14
CA PRO A 58 13.75 -2.18 3.48
C PRO A 58 13.82 -3.28 4.54
N TRP A 59 14.27 -2.91 5.74
CA TRP A 59 14.38 -3.82 6.87
C TRP A 59 12.99 -4.32 7.29
N THR A 60 12.84 -5.64 7.38
CA THR A 60 11.64 -6.26 7.94
C THR A 60 11.53 -5.96 9.44
N TYR A 61 10.30 -6.06 9.97
CA TYR A 61 10.08 -5.87 11.41
C TYR A 61 10.92 -6.84 12.27
N GLN A 62 11.11 -8.08 11.80
CA GLN A 62 11.95 -9.08 12.48
C GLN A 62 13.43 -8.68 12.46
N GLU A 63 13.95 -8.21 11.32
CA GLU A 63 15.33 -7.70 11.25
C GLU A 63 15.53 -6.47 12.12
N LEU A 64 14.53 -5.59 12.20
CA LEU A 64 14.57 -4.43 13.11
C LEU A 64 14.62 -4.88 14.57
N LEU A 65 13.81 -5.86 14.99
CA LEU A 65 13.90 -6.45 16.34
C LEU A 65 15.27 -7.08 16.60
N LEU A 66 15.84 -7.78 15.62
CA LEU A 66 17.20 -8.34 15.75
C LEU A 66 18.25 -7.23 15.88
N SER A 67 18.07 -6.11 15.16
CA SER A 67 19.00 -4.98 15.23
C SER A 67 19.05 -4.35 16.62
N VAL A 68 17.95 -4.38 17.38
CA VAL A 68 17.91 -3.91 18.78
C VAL A 68 18.90 -4.67 19.64
N ARG A 69 19.06 -5.98 19.43
CA ARG A 69 20.02 -6.80 20.19
C ARG A 69 21.47 -6.46 19.85
N LEU A 70 21.73 -5.95 18.64
CA LEU A 70 23.06 -5.56 18.19
C LEU A 70 23.41 -4.12 18.62
N LEU A 71 22.43 -3.23 18.68
CA LEU A 71 22.60 -1.81 19.00
C LEU A 71 22.45 -1.52 20.51
N GLY A 72 21.57 -2.26 21.19
CA GLY A 72 21.35 -2.16 22.63
C GLY A 72 22.39 -2.96 23.40
N ASN A 73 23.45 -2.30 23.86
CA ASN A 73 24.48 -2.91 24.69
C ASN A 73 24.05 -3.12 26.16
N THR A 74 22.85 -2.66 26.55
CA THR A 74 22.28 -2.84 27.88
C THR A 74 20.83 -3.29 27.79
N GLN A 75 20.36 -4.06 28.79
CA GLN A 75 18.97 -4.49 28.89
C GLN A 75 17.98 -3.31 28.92
N ILE A 76 18.38 -2.18 29.53
CA ILE A 76 17.56 -0.97 29.63
C ILE A 76 17.31 -0.40 28.22
N LEU A 77 18.36 -0.28 27.40
CA LEU A 77 18.22 0.21 26.04
C LEU A 77 17.41 -0.77 25.19
N GLN A 78 17.63 -2.08 25.33
CA GLN A 78 16.83 -3.08 24.61
C GLN A 78 15.34 -2.95 24.92
N ASN A 79 14.97 -2.85 26.20
CA ASN A 79 13.57 -2.66 26.62
C ASN A 79 12.98 -1.35 26.07
N LEU A 80 13.77 -0.27 26.06
CA LEU A 80 13.35 1.01 25.49
C LEU A 80 13.06 0.90 23.99
N TYR A 81 13.96 0.24 23.24
CA TYR A 81 13.75 -0.01 21.82
C TYR A 81 12.53 -0.88 21.56
N GLU A 82 12.39 -2.02 22.23
CA GLU A 82 11.26 -2.93 22.02
C GLU A 82 9.91 -2.25 22.30
N SER A 83 9.83 -1.42 23.35
CA SER A 83 8.62 -0.68 23.69
C SER A 83 8.28 0.42 22.67
N ARG A 84 9.27 1.11 22.10
CA ARG A 84 9.07 2.22 21.16
C ARG A 84 9.10 1.83 19.69
N LEU A 85 9.63 0.66 19.35
CA LEU A 85 9.80 0.22 17.97
C LEU A 85 8.49 0.23 17.15
N PRO A 86 7.33 -0.22 17.68
CA PRO A 86 6.08 -0.16 16.91
C PRO A 86 5.75 1.27 16.44
N GLN A 87 5.87 2.26 17.33
CA GLN A 87 5.60 3.66 17.01
C GLN A 87 6.69 4.25 16.10
N ALA A 88 7.95 3.91 16.35
CA ALA A 88 9.07 4.35 15.52
C ALA A 88 8.94 3.83 14.07
N VAL A 89 8.55 2.57 13.88
CA VAL A 89 8.29 1.99 12.55
C VAL A 89 7.08 2.65 11.90
N TYR A 90 6.03 2.93 12.67
CA TYR A 90 4.84 3.62 12.16
C TYR A 90 5.17 5.00 11.59
N VAL A 91 5.97 5.79 12.31
CA VAL A 91 6.34 7.16 11.93
C VAL A 91 7.46 7.17 10.91
N CYS A 92 8.58 6.52 11.21
CA CYS A 92 9.82 6.63 10.44
C CYS A 92 9.90 5.65 9.27
N GLY A 93 9.05 4.62 9.25
CA GLY A 93 9.17 3.51 8.32
C GLY A 93 10.34 2.57 8.66
N PRO A 94 10.66 1.62 7.79
CA PRO A 94 11.74 0.63 7.98
C PRO A 94 13.16 1.22 7.78
N VAL A 95 13.41 2.42 8.32
CA VAL A 95 14.67 3.15 8.18
C VAL A 95 15.38 3.17 9.52
N ILE A 96 16.29 2.21 9.72
CA ILE A 96 16.95 1.95 11.01
C ILE A 96 17.60 3.18 11.66
N ARG A 97 18.20 4.06 10.84
CA ARG A 97 18.82 5.30 11.32
C ARG A 97 17.80 6.23 11.97
N ASP A 98 16.65 6.36 11.34
CA ASP A 98 15.60 7.27 11.78
C ASP A 98 14.81 6.66 12.94
N ILE A 99 14.63 5.33 12.94
CA ILE A 99 14.14 4.57 14.11
C ILE A 99 15.06 4.80 15.32
N ASN A 100 16.37 4.65 15.15
CA ASN A 100 17.34 4.88 16.22
C ASN A 100 17.22 6.31 16.78
N THR A 101 17.19 7.30 15.88
CA THR A 101 17.01 8.70 16.26
C THR A 101 15.69 8.91 17.01
N PHE A 102 14.59 8.30 16.56
CA PHE A 102 13.28 8.40 17.19
C PHE A 102 13.27 7.79 18.60
N VAL A 103 13.84 6.60 18.76
CA VAL A 103 13.86 5.89 20.04
C VAL A 103 14.67 6.66 21.08
N LEU A 104 15.83 7.19 20.69
CA LEU A 104 16.78 7.84 21.60
C LEU A 104 16.51 9.34 21.85
N SER A 105 15.58 9.96 21.11
CA SER A 105 15.25 11.38 21.28
C SER A 105 14.02 11.60 22.15
N GLU A 106 13.95 12.78 22.76
CA GLU A 106 12.72 13.31 23.33
C GLU A 106 11.73 13.71 22.22
N LEU A 107 10.43 13.70 22.54
CA LEU A 107 9.37 14.08 21.62
C LEU A 107 9.11 15.60 21.69
N PRO A 108 8.81 16.29 20.57
CA PRO A 108 8.77 15.78 19.20
C PRO A 108 10.18 15.49 18.67
N THR A 109 10.35 14.37 17.98
CA THR A 109 11.68 13.99 17.49
C THR A 109 12.06 14.83 16.25
N PRO A 110 13.36 15.06 15.99
CA PRO A 110 13.80 15.74 14.77
C PRO A 110 13.31 15.07 13.48
N ILE A 111 13.10 13.75 13.52
CA ILE A 111 12.57 12.99 12.39
C ILE A 111 11.10 13.32 12.15
N THR A 112 10.29 13.37 13.21
CA THR A 112 8.86 13.73 13.12
C THR A 112 8.71 15.13 12.51
N VAL A 113 9.44 16.12 13.02
CA VAL A 113 9.43 17.50 12.49
C VAL A 113 9.78 17.54 11.00
N ARG A 114 10.80 16.78 10.58
CA ARG A 114 11.22 16.74 9.17
C ARG A 114 10.17 16.07 8.27
N ILE A 115 9.50 15.03 8.76
CA ILE A 115 8.43 14.35 8.02
C ILE A 115 7.22 15.26 7.90
N ASP A 116 6.79 15.86 9.01
CA ASP A 116 5.64 16.78 9.04
C ASP A 116 5.88 17.98 8.12
N ALA A 117 7.06 18.60 8.17
CA ALA A 117 7.40 19.71 7.26
C ALA A 117 7.32 19.32 5.77
N ALA A 118 7.78 18.11 5.41
CA ALA A 118 7.67 17.60 4.04
C ALA A 118 6.22 17.32 3.64
N LEU A 119 5.39 16.86 4.58
CA LEU A 119 3.97 16.67 4.36
C LEU A 119 3.28 18.03 4.24
N ASP A 120 3.29 18.88 5.27
CA ASP A 120 2.53 20.14 5.35
C ASP A 120 2.75 21.09 4.17
N SER A 121 3.95 21.08 3.58
CA SER A 121 4.31 21.93 2.44
C SER A 121 3.84 21.42 1.07
N SER A 122 3.31 20.20 0.99
CA SER A 122 3.05 19.52 -0.29
C SER A 122 1.56 19.38 -0.59
N SER A 123 1.09 19.77 -1.78
CA SER A 123 -0.22 19.30 -2.28
C SER A 123 -0.14 17.84 -2.74
N PHE A 124 -1.28 17.17 -3.01
CA PHE A 124 -1.22 15.85 -3.68
C PHE A 124 -0.46 15.95 -5.02
N ARG A 125 -0.64 17.04 -5.76
CA ARG A 125 0.08 17.27 -7.02
C ARG A 125 1.60 17.31 -6.81
N ASP A 126 2.06 17.87 -5.70
CA ASP A 126 3.49 17.93 -5.40
C ASP A 126 4.03 16.57 -4.96
N LEU A 127 3.24 15.81 -4.18
CA LEU A 127 3.53 14.40 -3.90
C LEU A 127 3.63 13.59 -5.19
N ALA A 128 2.65 13.69 -6.09
CA ALA A 128 2.63 13.01 -7.38
C ALA A 128 3.85 13.36 -8.24
N LYS A 129 4.27 14.64 -8.25
CA LYS A 129 5.50 15.06 -8.93
C LYS A 129 6.73 14.37 -8.33
N LEU A 130 6.85 14.27 -7.01
CA LEU A 130 7.97 13.56 -6.37
C LEU A 130 8.05 12.10 -6.84
N PHE A 131 6.91 11.41 -6.96
CA PHE A 131 6.87 10.05 -7.51
C PHE A 131 7.24 10.01 -9.00
N LEU A 132 6.83 10.99 -9.81
CA LEU A 132 7.16 11.03 -11.24
C LEU A 132 8.61 11.42 -11.54
N THR A 133 9.24 12.24 -10.68
CA THR A 133 10.60 12.76 -10.88
C THR A 133 11.67 12.08 -10.05
N TYR A 134 11.35 10.98 -9.36
CA TYR A 134 12.24 10.28 -8.41
C TYR A 134 13.65 9.95 -8.95
N ASN A 135 13.81 9.89 -10.27
CA ASN A 135 15.06 9.60 -10.97
C ASN A 135 15.93 10.82 -11.34
N SER A 136 15.42 12.05 -11.26
CA SER A 136 16.02 13.21 -11.97
C SER A 136 16.75 14.22 -11.08
N SER A 137 16.53 14.22 -9.77
CA SER A 137 17.41 14.83 -8.77
C SER A 137 16.79 14.53 -7.42
N CYS A 138 17.53 13.88 -6.53
CA CYS A 138 16.98 13.45 -5.23
C CYS A 138 16.76 14.69 -4.37
N VAL A 139 15.56 15.25 -4.46
CA VAL A 139 15.11 16.35 -3.60
C VAL A 139 15.12 15.81 -2.16
N GLN A 140 15.72 16.53 -1.20
CA GLN A 140 15.86 16.04 0.17
C GLN A 140 14.53 15.63 0.80
N GLU A 141 13.44 16.30 0.41
CA GLU A 141 12.07 15.97 0.84
C GLU A 141 11.61 14.57 0.40
N SER A 142 12.08 14.07 -0.75
CA SER A 142 11.68 12.75 -1.27
C SER A 142 12.01 11.61 -0.31
N HIS A 143 13.15 11.68 0.40
CA HIS A 143 13.55 10.68 1.38
C HIS A 143 12.65 10.66 2.62
N SER A 144 11.95 11.75 2.93
CA SER A 144 11.00 11.79 4.06
C SER A 144 9.66 11.16 3.72
N VAL A 145 9.34 11.00 2.44
CA VAL A 145 7.98 10.64 1.98
C VAL A 145 7.95 9.34 1.17
N ILE A 146 9.00 9.03 0.41
CA ILE A 146 9.06 7.90 -0.51
C ILE A 146 9.92 6.76 0.05
N LEU A 147 9.44 5.53 -0.10
CA LEU A 147 10.18 4.29 0.06
C LEU A 147 10.42 3.66 -1.31
N MET A 148 11.63 3.17 -1.54
CA MET A 148 11.94 2.31 -2.67
C MET A 148 12.01 0.86 -2.19
N ARG A 149 11.38 -0.05 -2.93
CA ARG A 149 11.44 -1.49 -2.70
C ARG A 149 11.91 -2.18 -3.97
N ARG A 150 12.61 -3.30 -3.83
CA ARG A 150 12.86 -4.16 -4.98
C ARG A 150 11.64 -5.02 -5.21
N ARG A 151 11.36 -5.28 -6.48
CA ARG A 151 10.50 -6.37 -6.89
C ARG A 151 11.39 -7.34 -7.66
N LEU A 152 11.60 -8.49 -7.03
CA LEU A 152 12.33 -9.60 -7.64
C LEU A 152 11.56 -10.05 -8.88
N THR A 153 12.21 -9.98 -10.02
CA THR A 153 11.68 -10.52 -11.27
C THR A 153 11.91 -12.03 -11.30
N THR A 154 11.02 -12.74 -11.98
CA THR A 154 11.20 -14.19 -12.22
C THR A 154 12.34 -14.47 -13.19
N ASP A 155 12.75 -13.47 -13.98
CA ASP A 155 13.92 -13.50 -14.84
C ASP A 155 15.12 -12.83 -14.15
N PRO A 156 16.13 -13.60 -13.69
CA PRO A 156 17.31 -13.03 -13.04
C PRO A 156 18.17 -12.15 -13.96
N LEU A 157 17.93 -12.16 -15.29
CA LEU A 157 18.64 -11.31 -16.26
C LEU A 157 17.96 -9.97 -16.52
N SER A 158 16.68 -9.80 -16.16
CA SER A 158 15.93 -8.57 -16.46
C SER A 158 16.29 -7.39 -15.55
N GLY A 159 17.11 -7.64 -14.52
CA GLY A 159 17.35 -6.69 -13.43
C GLY A 159 16.14 -6.58 -12.50
N ASP A 160 16.39 -6.12 -11.27
CA ASP A 160 15.32 -5.90 -10.30
C ASP A 160 14.45 -4.72 -10.73
N GLU A 161 13.12 -4.89 -10.66
CA GLU A 161 12.20 -3.77 -10.74
C GLU A 161 12.24 -2.98 -9.43
N ILE A 162 12.05 -1.67 -9.51
CA ILE A 162 11.90 -0.80 -8.34
C ILE A 162 10.43 -0.47 -8.20
N LEU A 163 9.88 -0.60 -7.00
CA LEU A 163 8.55 -0.10 -6.65
C LEU A 163 8.69 1.09 -5.70
N LEU A 164 7.88 2.12 -5.93
CA LEU A 164 7.78 3.27 -5.05
C LEU A 164 6.52 3.16 -4.20
N ASP A 165 6.70 3.40 -2.91
CA ASP A 165 5.65 3.35 -1.89
C ASP A 165 5.82 4.57 -0.97
N PHE A 166 4.85 4.80 -0.08
CA PHE A 166 5.05 5.73 1.01
C PHE A 166 6.08 5.18 1.99
N ARG A 167 6.85 6.12 2.57
CA ARG A 167 7.91 5.82 3.53
C ARG A 167 7.43 4.98 4.72
N SER A 168 6.26 5.32 5.25
CA SER A 168 5.76 4.77 6.50
C SER A 168 4.23 4.83 6.54
N GLY A 169 3.62 4.10 7.48
CA GLY A 169 2.17 4.14 7.68
C GLY A 169 1.67 5.55 8.03
N TYR A 170 2.44 6.30 8.82
CA TYR A 170 2.15 7.70 9.15
C TYR A 170 2.12 8.60 7.92
N VAL A 171 3.12 8.49 7.04
CA VAL A 171 3.18 9.25 5.78
C VAL A 171 2.02 8.86 4.88
N ALA A 172 1.74 7.55 4.76
CA ALA A 172 0.63 7.06 3.96
C ALA A 172 -0.72 7.61 4.44
N GLU A 173 -0.98 7.62 5.75
CA GLU A 173 -2.22 8.18 6.32
C GLU A 173 -2.40 9.67 5.98
N HIS A 174 -1.33 10.46 6.11
CA HIS A 174 -1.36 11.89 5.80
C HIS A 174 -1.46 12.17 4.29
N ALA A 175 -0.85 11.34 3.46
CA ALA A 175 -1.02 11.45 2.04
C ALA A 175 -2.45 11.05 1.63
N TRP A 176 -3.03 10.04 2.28
CA TRP A 176 -4.36 9.51 1.97
C TRP A 176 -5.46 10.55 2.10
N SER A 177 -5.42 11.40 3.13
CA SER A 177 -6.39 12.49 3.27
C SER A 177 -6.38 13.43 2.06
N ARG A 178 -5.21 13.67 1.46
CA ARG A 178 -5.07 14.48 0.23
C ARG A 178 -5.49 13.74 -1.01
N ILE A 179 -5.25 12.42 -1.07
CA ILE A 179 -5.77 11.60 -2.16
C ILE A 179 -7.29 11.71 -2.15
N TRP A 180 -7.93 11.58 -0.98
CA TRP A 180 -9.38 11.68 -0.81
C TRP A 180 -9.97 13.00 -1.35
N GLU A 181 -9.23 14.10 -1.22
CA GLU A 181 -9.64 15.43 -1.72
C GLU A 181 -9.65 15.52 -3.26
N LEU A 182 -8.92 14.66 -3.97
CA LEU A 182 -8.89 14.67 -5.44
C LEU A 182 -10.26 14.43 -6.02
N GLU A 183 -10.61 15.21 -7.04
CA GLU A 183 -11.82 14.96 -7.83
C GLU A 183 -11.69 13.68 -8.66
N HIS A 184 -12.83 13.21 -9.18
CA HIS A 184 -12.89 11.98 -9.96
C HIS A 184 -11.99 12.04 -11.20
N ASP A 185 -12.04 13.13 -11.96
CA ASP A 185 -11.27 13.32 -13.19
C ASP A 185 -9.76 13.45 -12.92
N GLU A 186 -9.40 14.10 -11.81
CA GLU A 186 -8.00 14.17 -11.38
C GLU A 186 -7.48 12.78 -10.98
N SER A 187 -8.28 12.00 -10.27
CA SER A 187 -7.92 10.64 -9.88
C SER A 187 -7.74 9.74 -11.11
N LEU A 188 -8.62 9.86 -12.12
CA LEU A 188 -8.47 9.16 -13.42
C LEU A 188 -7.17 9.56 -14.13
N LYS A 189 -6.85 10.85 -14.15
CA LYS A 189 -5.60 11.36 -14.74
C LYS A 189 -4.37 10.77 -14.06
N TYR A 190 -4.33 10.77 -12.73
CA TYR A 190 -3.19 10.20 -12.00
C TYR A 190 -3.11 8.67 -12.10
N PHE A 191 -4.27 7.98 -12.10
CA PHE A 191 -4.32 6.54 -12.36
C PHE A 191 -3.66 6.21 -13.71
N ALA A 192 -4.02 6.94 -14.77
CA ALA A 192 -3.46 6.78 -16.10
C ALA A 192 -1.95 7.09 -16.14
N LEU A 193 -1.53 8.21 -15.55
CA LEU A 193 -0.13 8.63 -15.54
C LEU A 193 0.76 7.65 -14.77
N PHE A 194 0.34 7.22 -13.58
CA PHE A 194 1.10 6.26 -12.78
C PHE A 194 1.10 4.86 -13.40
N GLY A 195 0.00 4.46 -14.05
CA GLY A 195 -0.11 3.17 -14.75
C GLY A 195 0.87 2.99 -15.91
N GLN A 196 1.43 4.08 -16.45
CA GLN A 196 2.46 4.03 -17.51
C GLN A 196 3.85 3.60 -17.01
N HIS A 197 4.06 3.57 -15.68
CA HIS A 197 5.36 3.29 -15.08
C HIS A 197 5.24 2.16 -14.05
N ALA A 198 5.90 1.02 -14.32
CA ALA A 198 5.86 -0.16 -13.42
C ALA A 198 6.22 0.19 -11.96
N ALA A 199 7.16 1.11 -11.77
CA ALA A 199 7.60 1.59 -10.46
C ALA A 199 6.52 2.32 -9.67
N LEU A 200 5.51 2.86 -10.34
CA LEU A 200 4.41 3.62 -9.76
C LEU A 200 3.12 2.81 -9.67
N SER A 201 3.18 1.48 -9.86
CA SER A 201 2.01 0.60 -9.78
C SER A 201 1.27 0.70 -8.44
N ILE A 202 1.98 0.89 -7.33
CA ILE A 202 1.38 1.10 -6.00
C ILE A 202 0.61 2.45 -5.98
N ALA A 203 1.22 3.52 -6.49
CA ALA A 203 0.59 4.84 -6.57
C ALA A 203 -0.63 4.86 -7.51
N SER A 204 -0.58 4.08 -8.60
CA SER A 204 -1.73 3.82 -9.45
C SER A 204 -2.86 3.13 -8.67
N GLY A 205 -2.53 2.15 -7.81
CA GLY A 205 -3.47 1.52 -6.89
C GLY A 205 -4.21 2.53 -6.00
N TRP A 206 -3.49 3.47 -5.39
CA TRP A 206 -4.10 4.53 -4.56
C TRP A 206 -5.08 5.42 -5.31
N ALA A 207 -4.71 5.83 -6.54
CA ALA A 207 -5.60 6.63 -7.38
C ALA A 207 -6.86 5.84 -7.76
N PHE A 208 -6.72 4.55 -8.04
CA PHE A 208 -7.85 3.66 -8.32
C PHE A 208 -8.76 3.47 -7.10
N GLU A 209 -8.19 3.27 -5.92
CA GLU A 209 -8.95 3.11 -4.68
C GLU A 209 -9.78 4.37 -4.38
N ASN A 210 -9.26 5.59 -4.60
CA ASN A 210 -10.07 6.80 -4.55
C ASN A 210 -11.24 6.77 -5.55
N ILE A 211 -10.96 6.44 -6.82
CA ILE A 211 -12.00 6.32 -7.84
C ILE A 211 -13.10 5.38 -7.35
N ALA A 212 -12.73 4.18 -6.90
CA ALA A 212 -13.66 3.18 -6.40
C ALA A 212 -14.48 3.70 -5.22
N HIS A 213 -13.85 4.31 -4.21
CA HIS A 213 -14.59 4.90 -3.08
C HIS A 213 -15.60 5.95 -3.54
N ARG A 214 -15.24 6.80 -4.51
CA ARG A 214 -16.15 7.82 -5.05
C ARG A 214 -17.38 7.20 -5.72
N TYR A 215 -17.18 6.11 -6.49
CA TYR A 215 -18.27 5.31 -7.05
C TYR A 215 -19.17 4.75 -5.94
N MET A 216 -18.59 4.13 -4.90
CA MET A 216 -19.33 3.49 -3.82
C MET A 216 -20.15 4.47 -2.95
N CYS A 217 -19.64 5.70 -2.79
CA CYS A 217 -20.31 6.77 -2.05
C CYS A 217 -21.32 7.57 -2.88
N GLN A 218 -21.37 7.35 -4.20
CA GLN A 218 -22.12 8.19 -5.16
C GLN A 218 -21.73 9.67 -5.14
N ILE A 219 -20.45 9.97 -4.92
CA ILE A 219 -19.92 11.35 -4.93
C ILE A 219 -19.33 11.73 -6.30
N THR A 220 -19.59 10.91 -7.34
CA THR A 220 -19.20 11.20 -8.72
C THR A 220 -20.25 12.08 -9.43
N PRO A 221 -19.85 13.02 -10.30
CA PRO A 221 -20.78 13.90 -11.01
C PRO A 221 -21.77 13.14 -11.91
N THR A 222 -21.33 12.03 -12.50
CA THR A 222 -22.16 11.12 -13.28
C THR A 222 -22.63 9.98 -12.37
N ARG A 223 -23.95 9.71 -12.36
CA ARG A 223 -24.50 8.53 -11.67
C ARG A 223 -23.93 7.30 -12.36
N PRO A 224 -23.16 6.46 -11.65
CA PRO A 224 -22.51 5.35 -12.30
C PRO A 224 -23.48 4.20 -12.49
N ASN A 225 -23.69 3.81 -13.74
CA ASN A 225 -24.20 2.49 -14.05
C ASN A 225 -23.01 1.54 -14.01
N LEU A 226 -22.66 1.07 -12.81
CA LEU A 226 -21.74 -0.05 -12.68
C LEU A 226 -22.33 -1.30 -13.36
N PRO A 227 -21.51 -2.10 -14.05
CA PRO A 227 -21.97 -3.38 -14.59
C PRO A 227 -22.39 -4.33 -13.46
N PRO A 228 -23.19 -5.37 -13.76
CA PRO A 228 -23.47 -6.42 -12.80
C PRO A 228 -22.18 -7.01 -12.22
N MET A 229 -22.21 -7.34 -10.94
CA MET A 229 -21.14 -8.07 -10.30
C MET A 229 -21.02 -9.48 -10.89
N HIS A 230 -19.79 -9.95 -10.99
CA HIS A 230 -19.48 -11.33 -11.35
C HIS A 230 -19.30 -12.16 -10.09
N SER A 231 -19.97 -13.31 -10.00
CA SER A 231 -19.68 -14.27 -8.94
C SER A 231 -18.28 -14.86 -9.15
N LEU A 232 -17.47 -14.87 -8.09
CA LEU A 232 -16.19 -15.54 -8.09
C LEU A 232 -16.36 -16.91 -7.43
N VAL A 233 -15.84 -17.96 -8.06
CA VAL A 233 -15.87 -19.32 -7.50
C VAL A 233 -14.48 -19.83 -7.20
N TYR A 234 -14.46 -20.78 -6.27
CA TYR A 234 -13.28 -21.53 -5.91
C TYR A 234 -12.70 -22.23 -7.15
N SER A 235 -11.46 -21.92 -7.51
CA SER A 235 -10.76 -22.55 -8.63
C SER A 235 -9.77 -23.62 -8.16
N ALA A 236 -8.75 -23.22 -7.41
CA ALA A 236 -7.77 -24.12 -6.80
C ALA A 236 -6.96 -23.44 -5.69
N GLY A 237 -6.70 -24.15 -4.58
CA GLY A 237 -6.13 -23.54 -3.38
C GLY A 237 -7.08 -22.48 -2.81
N PRO A 238 -6.65 -21.53 -1.97
CA PRO A 238 -7.57 -20.56 -1.38
C PRO A 238 -7.99 -19.42 -2.33
N THR A 239 -8.22 -19.73 -3.61
CA THR A 239 -8.24 -18.79 -4.73
C THR A 239 -9.60 -18.78 -5.42
N PHE A 240 -10.14 -17.59 -5.64
CA PHE A 240 -11.44 -17.34 -6.28
C PHE A 240 -11.27 -16.59 -7.60
N THR A 241 -11.89 -17.10 -8.67
CA THR A 241 -11.79 -16.56 -10.03
C THR A 241 -13.14 -16.41 -10.71
N LYS A 242 -13.23 -15.49 -11.67
CA LYS A 242 -14.43 -15.22 -12.47
C LYS A 242 -14.81 -16.44 -13.30
N ILE A 243 -16.07 -16.88 -13.23
CA ILE A 243 -16.60 -17.91 -14.16
C ILE A 243 -16.96 -17.25 -15.49
N ILE A 244 -16.62 -17.89 -16.60
CA ILE A 244 -17.16 -17.57 -17.92
C ILE A 244 -18.45 -18.39 -18.12
N GLY A 245 -19.63 -17.76 -17.99
CA GLY A 245 -20.93 -18.42 -18.13
C GLY A 245 -22.11 -17.53 -17.72
N SER A 246 -23.34 -18.00 -17.95
CA SER A 246 -24.57 -17.29 -17.56
C SER A 246 -24.85 -17.43 -16.07
N THR A 247 -24.34 -16.51 -15.25
CA THR A 247 -24.70 -16.38 -13.84
C THR A 247 -25.87 -15.40 -13.67
N PRO A 248 -26.66 -15.50 -12.57
CA PRO A 248 -27.61 -14.45 -12.23
C PRO A 248 -26.89 -13.10 -12.11
N SER A 249 -27.51 -12.04 -12.63
CA SER A 249 -26.98 -10.69 -12.56
C SER A 249 -27.26 -10.10 -11.18
N TYR A 250 -26.22 -10.02 -10.35
CA TYR A 250 -26.27 -9.33 -9.06
C TYR A 250 -25.73 -7.91 -9.23
N PHE A 251 -26.42 -6.91 -8.70
CA PHE A 251 -25.94 -5.53 -8.71
C PHE A 251 -25.50 -5.13 -7.32
N LEU A 252 -24.36 -4.45 -7.22
CA LEU A 252 -23.93 -3.88 -5.96
C LEU A 252 -24.96 -2.79 -5.57
N PRO A 253 -25.52 -2.80 -4.35
CA PRO A 253 -26.66 -1.95 -4.01
C PRO A 253 -26.22 -0.52 -3.67
N ILE A 254 -25.56 0.14 -4.63
CA ILE A 254 -25.05 1.51 -4.48
C ILE A 254 -25.93 2.53 -5.18
N HIS A 255 -26.78 2.15 -6.13
CA HIS A 255 -27.45 3.07 -7.07
C HIS A 255 -28.48 4.03 -6.45
N ASN A 256 -28.97 3.76 -5.24
CA ASN A 256 -30.13 4.48 -4.69
C ASN A 256 -29.81 5.33 -3.45
N LYS A 257 -28.57 5.35 -2.97
CA LYS A 257 -28.19 6.07 -1.74
C LYS A 257 -26.80 6.66 -1.84
N VAL A 258 -26.72 7.97 -1.62
CA VAL A 258 -25.47 8.64 -1.25
C VAL A 258 -25.06 8.12 0.12
N ARG A 259 -23.79 7.74 0.26
CA ARG A 259 -23.23 7.31 1.55
C ARG A 259 -22.23 8.32 2.07
N THR A 260 -22.24 8.50 3.38
CA THR A 260 -21.28 9.37 4.06
C THR A 260 -20.03 8.57 4.40
N PRO A 261 -18.83 8.97 3.94
CA PRO A 261 -17.59 8.33 4.32
C PRO A 261 -17.31 8.55 5.82
N ILE A 262 -17.02 7.46 6.54
CA ILE A 262 -16.68 7.47 7.97
C ILE A 262 -15.35 6.74 8.16
N PHE A 263 -14.34 7.47 8.63
CA PHE A 263 -13.03 6.91 8.92
C PHE A 263 -12.99 6.36 10.35
N TYR A 264 -12.62 5.10 10.51
CA TYR A 264 -12.63 4.41 11.81
C TYR A 264 -11.29 3.75 12.15
N SER A 265 -11.04 3.54 13.45
CA SER A 265 -9.81 2.91 13.94
C SER A 265 -10.05 1.53 14.58
N MET A 266 -11.25 1.30 15.10
CA MET A 266 -11.66 0.11 15.83
C MET A 266 -12.97 -0.46 15.28
N ALA A 267 -13.10 -1.79 15.29
CA ALA A 267 -14.31 -2.49 14.83
C ALA A 267 -15.58 -2.03 15.55
N SER A 268 -15.50 -1.65 16.83
CA SER A 268 -16.63 -1.17 17.63
C SER A 268 -17.21 0.17 17.17
N GLU A 269 -16.49 0.93 16.33
CA GLU A 269 -16.98 2.17 15.74
C GLU A 269 -17.91 1.92 14.54
N VAL A 270 -17.84 0.72 13.95
CA VAL A 270 -18.69 0.30 12.83
C VAL A 270 -20.04 -0.14 13.38
N LYS A 271 -21.09 0.57 13.00
CA LYS A 271 -22.48 0.31 13.42
C LYS A 271 -23.31 -0.03 12.19
N LEU A 272 -24.39 -0.79 12.40
CA LEU A 272 -25.37 -1.07 11.35
C LEU A 272 -26.06 0.24 10.92
N ASP A 273 -25.48 0.90 9.93
CA ASP A 273 -25.97 2.13 9.32
C ASP A 273 -25.81 2.02 7.79
N VAL A 274 -26.95 2.00 7.10
CA VAL A 274 -27.01 1.87 5.64
C VAL A 274 -26.69 3.17 4.89
N SER A 275 -26.54 4.29 5.61
CA SER A 275 -26.08 5.57 5.08
C SER A 275 -24.57 5.77 5.22
N ALA A 276 -23.90 4.96 6.05
CA ALA A 276 -22.47 5.05 6.28
C ALA A 276 -21.66 4.22 5.26
N TYR A 277 -20.48 4.73 4.92
CA TYR A 277 -19.44 4.02 4.18
C TYR A 277 -18.14 4.07 5.00
N TYR A 278 -17.74 2.94 5.55
CA TYR A 278 -16.66 2.88 6.53
C TYR A 278 -15.33 2.60 5.86
N ILE A 279 -14.33 3.44 6.16
CA ILE A 279 -12.97 3.34 5.64
C ILE A 279 -12.02 3.22 6.84
N PRO A 280 -11.21 2.15 6.94
CA PRO A 280 -10.26 2.01 8.03
C PRO A 280 -9.16 3.07 7.89
N ARG A 281 -8.81 3.76 8.98
CA ARG A 281 -7.64 4.67 9.01
C ARG A 281 -6.32 3.93 8.89
N ARG A 282 -6.31 2.65 9.28
CA ARG A 282 -5.11 1.82 9.25
C ARG A 282 -4.91 1.29 7.83
N THR A 283 -3.85 1.77 7.18
CA THR A 283 -3.42 1.41 5.81
C THR A 283 -2.92 -0.04 5.65
N ASN A 284 -3.08 -0.90 6.67
CA ASN A 284 -2.61 -2.28 6.64
C ASN A 284 -3.69 -3.24 7.12
N ASN A 285 -4.83 -3.21 6.43
CA ASN A 285 -5.89 -4.23 6.48
C ASN A 285 -5.87 -5.02 5.17
N PRO A 286 -5.03 -6.07 5.03
CA PRO A 286 -4.83 -6.73 3.74
C PRO A 286 -6.07 -7.41 3.14
N LEU A 287 -7.18 -7.48 3.89
CA LEU A 287 -8.39 -8.17 3.45
C LEU A 287 -9.43 -7.23 2.83
N PHE A 288 -9.47 -5.95 3.22
CA PHE A 288 -10.45 -5.02 2.73
C PHE A 288 -9.98 -3.57 2.89
N ASP A 289 -10.44 -2.70 2.01
CA ASP A 289 -10.17 -1.25 2.03
C ASP A 289 -11.39 -0.46 2.48
N ALA A 290 -12.60 -1.03 2.41
CA ALA A 290 -13.81 -0.40 2.93
C ALA A 290 -14.92 -1.41 3.24
N LEU A 291 -15.95 -0.96 3.94
CA LEU A 291 -17.15 -1.73 4.19
C LEU A 291 -18.40 -0.84 4.28
N PHE A 292 -19.57 -1.43 3.99
CA PHE A 292 -20.85 -0.76 4.21
C PHE A 292 -21.98 -1.77 4.42
N PHE A 293 -23.08 -1.32 5.03
CA PHE A 293 -24.29 -2.12 5.16
C PHE A 293 -25.27 -1.80 4.04
N GLY A 294 -25.82 -2.82 3.40
CA GLY A 294 -26.77 -2.67 2.30
C GLY A 294 -27.83 -3.77 2.31
N PRO A 295 -28.84 -3.68 1.44
CA PRO A 295 -29.81 -4.75 1.25
C PRO A 295 -29.12 -6.09 1.01
N ASN A 296 -29.65 -7.16 1.59
CA ASN A 296 -29.24 -8.51 1.26
C ASN A 296 -29.79 -8.86 -0.13
N ILE A 297 -28.90 -9.03 -1.11
CA ILE A 297 -29.25 -9.31 -2.51
C ILE A 297 -29.34 -10.80 -2.81
N ILE A 298 -29.06 -11.65 -1.81
CA ILE A 298 -29.08 -13.10 -1.95
C ILE A 298 -30.47 -13.58 -1.53
N PRO A 299 -31.20 -14.32 -2.40
CA PRO A 299 -32.47 -14.91 -2.02
C PRO A 299 -32.29 -15.87 -0.84
N ALA A 300 -33.18 -15.83 0.15
CA ALA A 300 -33.23 -16.86 1.18
C ALA A 300 -33.36 -18.23 0.51
N MET A 301 -32.44 -19.15 0.80
CA MET A 301 -32.47 -20.50 0.20
C MET A 301 -33.67 -21.32 0.69
N ASP A 302 -34.26 -20.93 1.82
CA ASP A 302 -35.38 -21.57 2.48
C ASP A 302 -36.29 -20.53 3.15
N ALA A 303 -37.62 -20.67 2.99
CA ALA A 303 -38.60 -19.76 3.59
C ALA A 303 -38.63 -19.79 5.13
N SER A 304 -37.90 -20.74 5.74
CA SER A 304 -37.72 -20.92 7.17
C SER A 304 -36.53 -20.16 7.76
N SER A 305 -35.55 -19.72 6.94
CA SER A 305 -34.45 -18.91 7.44
C SER A 305 -34.85 -17.44 7.44
N VAL A 306 -34.90 -16.86 8.63
CA VAL A 306 -35.02 -15.40 8.79
C VAL A 306 -33.65 -14.82 8.47
N SER A 307 -33.31 -14.71 7.19
CA SER A 307 -32.12 -13.98 6.77
C SER A 307 -32.35 -12.50 7.03
N SER A 308 -31.31 -11.81 7.52
CA SER A 308 -31.39 -10.37 7.70
C SER A 308 -31.69 -9.70 6.36
N PRO A 309 -32.56 -8.66 6.33
CA PRO A 309 -32.77 -7.86 5.12
C PRO A 309 -31.52 -7.06 4.72
N PHE A 310 -30.48 -7.06 5.56
CA PHE A 310 -29.22 -6.38 5.32
C PHE A 310 -28.04 -7.36 5.33
N ALA A 311 -27.02 -7.03 4.53
CA ALA A 311 -25.73 -7.69 4.48
C ALA A 311 -24.60 -6.68 4.72
N LEU A 312 -23.45 -7.17 5.19
CA LEU A 312 -22.21 -6.40 5.30
C LEU A 312 -21.40 -6.61 4.02
N TYR A 313 -21.26 -5.56 3.22
CA TYR A 313 -20.41 -5.57 2.03
C TYR A 313 -18.98 -5.23 2.44
N VAL A 314 -18.07 -6.17 2.22
CA VAL A 314 -16.64 -6.06 2.51
C VAL A 314 -15.90 -5.87 1.19
N LEU A 315 -15.36 -4.67 0.99
CA LEU A 315 -14.79 -4.26 -0.29
C LEU A 315 -13.26 -4.32 -0.24
N GLN A 316 -12.67 -5.03 -1.20
CA GLN A 316 -11.25 -4.95 -1.49
C GLN A 316 -11.07 -4.32 -2.86
N MET A 317 -10.38 -3.20 -2.95
CA MET A 317 -10.02 -2.53 -4.18
C MET A 317 -8.63 -3.00 -4.62
N SER A 318 -8.46 -3.30 -5.89
CA SER A 318 -7.15 -3.70 -6.38
C SER A 318 -6.97 -3.45 -7.87
N THR A 319 -5.75 -3.10 -8.24
CA THR A 319 -5.25 -3.07 -9.62
C THR A 319 -4.39 -4.30 -9.93
N ALA A 320 -4.11 -5.15 -8.94
CA ALA A 320 -3.26 -6.33 -9.09
C ALA A 320 -4.07 -7.54 -9.59
N THR A 321 -3.49 -8.34 -10.49
CA THR A 321 -4.13 -9.55 -11.05
C THR A 321 -4.45 -10.61 -10.00
N VAL A 322 -3.64 -10.69 -8.95
CA VAL A 322 -3.87 -11.56 -7.78
C VAL A 322 -3.75 -10.69 -6.53
N HIS A 323 -4.82 -10.65 -5.74
CA HIS A 323 -4.84 -9.98 -4.44
C HIS A 323 -4.94 -11.01 -3.31
N GLY A 324 -4.20 -10.81 -2.21
CA GLY A 324 -4.19 -11.71 -1.06
C GLY A 324 -4.66 -11.03 0.21
N GLY A 325 -5.54 -11.69 0.95
CA GLY A 325 -5.98 -11.26 2.29
C GLY A 325 -5.02 -11.64 3.41
N SER A 326 -5.30 -11.16 4.64
CA SER A 326 -4.64 -11.63 5.87
C SER A 326 -5.64 -12.01 6.94
N ASP A 327 -5.24 -12.91 7.85
CA ASP A 327 -6.08 -13.34 8.97
C ASP A 327 -6.43 -12.19 9.94
N LYS A 328 -5.57 -11.17 10.05
CA LYS A 328 -5.88 -9.98 10.86
C LYS A 328 -7.11 -9.23 10.35
N GLY A 329 -7.30 -9.17 9.03
CA GLY A 329 -8.50 -8.57 8.44
C GLY A 329 -9.75 -9.40 8.73
N VAL A 330 -9.64 -10.73 8.75
CA VAL A 330 -10.73 -11.65 9.11
C VAL A 330 -11.21 -11.39 10.52
N ASP A 331 -10.30 -11.22 11.47
CA ASP A 331 -10.64 -10.97 12.88
C ASP A 331 -11.44 -9.67 13.05
N ILE A 332 -11.10 -8.61 12.32
CA ILE A 332 -11.85 -7.34 12.33
C ILE A 332 -13.28 -7.54 11.81
N ILE A 333 -13.45 -8.26 10.70
CA ILE A 333 -14.80 -8.57 10.17
C ILE A 333 -15.60 -9.38 11.21
N CYS A 334 -14.97 -10.36 11.86
CA CYS A 334 -15.61 -11.14 12.90
C CYS A 334 -16.02 -10.29 14.12
N ASP A 335 -15.19 -9.32 14.53
CA ASP A 335 -15.54 -8.37 15.59
C ASP A 335 -16.80 -7.56 15.24
N ILE A 336 -16.89 -7.08 13.99
CA ILE A 336 -18.05 -6.31 13.49
C ILE A 336 -19.31 -7.19 13.45
N LEU A 337 -19.19 -8.42 12.95
CA LEU A 337 -20.31 -9.37 12.84
C LEU A 337 -20.78 -9.86 14.21
N ARG A 338 -19.89 -9.97 15.21
CA ARG A 338 -20.28 -10.30 16.59
C ARG A 338 -21.23 -9.26 17.20
N ALA A 339 -21.09 -7.99 16.82
CA ALA A 339 -22.04 -6.94 17.22
C ALA A 339 -23.37 -6.99 16.41
N ASN A 340 -23.41 -7.73 15.30
CA ASN A 340 -24.54 -7.79 14.36
C ASN A 340 -24.78 -9.24 13.88
N PRO A 341 -25.17 -10.17 14.78
CA PRO A 341 -25.11 -11.62 14.52
C PRO A 341 -26.05 -12.12 13.40
N SER A 342 -27.07 -11.35 13.04
CA SER A 342 -27.98 -11.69 11.93
C SER A 342 -27.46 -11.26 10.56
N ILE A 343 -26.36 -10.48 10.50
CA ILE A 343 -25.79 -9.96 9.26
C ILE A 343 -24.81 -10.97 8.67
N GLU A 344 -24.94 -11.20 7.36
CA GLU A 344 -24.00 -12.03 6.60
C GLU A 344 -23.01 -11.14 5.83
N PRO A 345 -21.73 -11.54 5.74
CA PRO A 345 -20.74 -10.83 4.94
C PRO A 345 -20.83 -11.21 3.45
N ILE A 346 -20.75 -10.21 2.58
CA ILE A 346 -20.58 -10.34 1.14
C ILE A 346 -19.25 -9.69 0.77
N PHE A 347 -18.32 -10.48 0.26
CA PHE A 347 -16.99 -10.03 -0.14
C PHE A 347 -17.01 -9.58 -1.60
N VAL A 348 -16.56 -8.37 -1.88
CA VAL A 348 -16.55 -7.81 -3.23
C VAL A 348 -15.16 -7.30 -3.58
N LEU A 349 -14.53 -7.92 -4.59
CA LEU A 349 -13.31 -7.42 -5.20
C LEU A 349 -13.66 -6.34 -6.21
N VAL A 350 -13.23 -5.11 -5.99
CA VAL A 350 -13.51 -3.95 -6.85
C VAL A 350 -12.28 -3.69 -7.70
N VAL A 351 -12.44 -3.70 -9.02
CA VAL A 351 -11.31 -3.73 -9.97
C VAL A 351 -11.58 -2.87 -11.20
N PRO A 352 -10.55 -2.42 -11.93
CA PRO A 352 -10.75 -1.82 -13.24
C PRO A 352 -11.31 -2.82 -14.25
N ASP A 353 -12.10 -2.34 -15.21
CA ASP A 353 -12.74 -3.11 -16.31
C ASP A 353 -11.79 -3.86 -17.27
N SER A 354 -10.48 -3.71 -17.11
CA SER A 354 -9.47 -4.13 -18.10
C SER A 354 -8.70 -5.40 -17.75
N ALA A 355 -8.99 -6.09 -16.63
CA ALA A 355 -8.20 -7.25 -16.23
C ALA A 355 -8.99 -8.39 -15.54
N PRO A 356 -8.59 -9.66 -15.77
CA PRO A 356 -9.07 -10.77 -14.96
C PRO A 356 -8.42 -10.67 -13.57
N HIS A 357 -9.24 -10.53 -12.54
CA HIS A 357 -8.76 -10.44 -11.17
C HIS A 357 -9.17 -11.65 -10.34
N THR A 358 -8.21 -12.10 -9.55
CA THR A 358 -8.30 -13.28 -8.71
C THR A 358 -8.13 -12.87 -7.27
N TRP A 359 -8.98 -13.39 -6.37
CA TRP A 359 -8.86 -13.12 -4.95
C TRP A 359 -8.43 -14.37 -4.19
N ARG A 360 -7.30 -14.27 -3.49
CA ARG A 360 -6.84 -15.28 -2.55
C ARG A 360 -7.33 -14.96 -1.14
N MET A 361 -8.29 -15.73 -0.66
CA MET A 361 -8.82 -15.59 0.70
C MET A 361 -7.84 -16.14 1.74
N PRO A 362 -7.72 -15.51 2.92
CA PRO A 362 -6.86 -16.00 4.00
C PRO A 362 -7.46 -17.24 4.67
N SER A 363 -6.64 -18.02 5.38
CA SER A 363 -7.06 -19.31 5.94
C SER A 363 -8.19 -19.18 6.96
N GLY A 364 -8.15 -18.16 7.81
CA GLY A 364 -9.15 -17.91 8.85
C GLY A 364 -10.54 -17.62 8.29
N TRP A 365 -10.64 -17.12 7.05
CA TRP A 365 -11.90 -16.81 6.39
C TRP A 365 -12.82 -18.01 6.30
N TYR A 366 -12.29 -19.17 5.89
CA TYR A 366 -13.03 -20.43 5.73
C TYR A 366 -13.67 -20.92 7.05
N SER A 367 -13.05 -20.60 8.18
CA SER A 367 -13.47 -21.10 9.49
C SER A 367 -14.29 -20.10 10.31
N LYS A 368 -14.21 -18.79 10.01
CA LYS A 368 -14.70 -17.73 10.92
C LYS A 368 -15.82 -16.88 10.35
N CYS A 369 -15.69 -16.41 9.11
CA CYS A 369 -16.64 -15.45 8.52
C CYS A 369 -16.77 -15.66 7.01
N GLN A 370 -16.91 -16.93 6.60
CA GLN A 370 -17.14 -17.27 5.21
C GLN A 370 -18.37 -16.54 4.66
N GLY A 371 -18.29 -16.10 3.42
CA GLY A 371 -19.38 -15.41 2.74
C GLY A 371 -19.33 -15.62 1.24
N LEU A 372 -20.27 -15.03 0.50
CA LEU A 372 -20.20 -15.02 -0.96
C LEU A 372 -19.08 -14.08 -1.43
N VAL A 373 -18.50 -14.41 -2.57
CA VAL A 373 -17.40 -13.65 -3.17
C VAL A 373 -17.83 -13.19 -4.57
N PHE A 374 -17.72 -11.89 -4.79
CA PHE A 374 -18.05 -11.23 -6.04
C PHE A 374 -16.90 -10.37 -6.53
N CYS A 375 -16.97 -9.99 -7.80
CA CYS A 375 -16.10 -9.02 -8.44
C CYS A 375 -16.96 -7.92 -9.06
N GLN A 376 -16.66 -6.66 -8.73
CA GLN A 376 -17.27 -5.49 -9.31
C GLN A 376 -16.25 -4.78 -10.20
N GLU A 377 -16.51 -4.74 -11.49
CA GLU A 377 -15.70 -3.96 -12.43
C GLU A 377 -16.13 -2.48 -12.39
N VAL A 378 -15.14 -1.59 -12.39
CA VAL A 378 -15.31 -0.14 -12.44
C VAL A 378 -14.87 0.33 -13.83
N PRO A 379 -15.77 0.90 -14.63
CA PRO A 379 -15.44 1.35 -15.97
C PRO A 379 -14.50 2.54 -15.89
N LEU A 380 -13.30 2.40 -16.46
CA LEU A 380 -12.34 3.47 -16.56
C LEU A 380 -12.41 4.04 -17.98
N ALA A 381 -13.37 4.93 -18.21
CA ALA A 381 -13.46 5.66 -19.46
C ALA A 381 -12.24 6.59 -19.57
N PHE A 382 -11.13 6.09 -20.12
CA PHE A 382 -10.05 6.96 -20.56
C PHE A 382 -10.66 7.86 -21.64
N ALA A 383 -10.67 9.17 -21.40
CA ALA A 383 -10.99 10.14 -22.45
C ALA A 383 -10.04 9.91 -23.63
N GLN A 384 -10.48 9.15 -24.62
CA GLN A 384 -9.88 9.11 -25.94
C GLN A 384 -10.15 10.46 -26.61
N SER A 385 -9.38 11.48 -26.25
CA SER A 385 -9.36 12.73 -26.99
C SER A 385 -8.07 13.50 -26.73
N ALA A 386 -6.97 13.01 -27.30
CA ALA A 386 -5.97 13.88 -27.88
C ALA A 386 -5.52 13.23 -29.20
N PRO A 387 -5.76 13.85 -30.37
CA PRO A 387 -5.22 13.33 -31.60
C PRO A 387 -3.70 13.38 -31.52
N HIS A 388 -3.06 12.28 -31.89
CA HIS A 388 -1.69 12.29 -32.36
C HIS A 388 -1.61 13.24 -33.55
N ASN A 389 -1.29 14.51 -33.31
CA ASN A 389 -0.73 15.36 -34.35
C ASN A 389 0.74 15.02 -34.45
N ASN A 390 1.04 14.11 -35.38
CA ASN A 390 2.32 14.06 -36.04
C ASN A 390 2.50 15.36 -36.83
N THR A 391 3.40 16.22 -36.36
CA THR A 391 4.26 17.09 -37.17
C THR A 391 5.51 17.40 -36.39
#